data_AF-A0AAE0G7B6-F1
#
_entry.id   AF-A0AAE0G7B6-F1
#
_cell.length_a   1.000
_cell.length_b   1.000
_cell.length_c   1.000
_cell.angle_alpha   90.00
_cell.angle_beta   90.00
_cell.angle_gamma   90.00
#
_symmetry.space_group_name_H-M   'P 1'
#
loop_
_entity.id
_entity.type
_entity.pdbx_description
1 polymer ?
#
loop_
_entity_poly.entity_id
_entity_poly.type
_entity_poly.pdbx_seq_one_letter_code
_entity_poly.pdbx_strand_id
1 'polypeptide(L)'
;MAASWADVARQMPMRTDVQIRERWSNVLDPSIATHPWDAEEDKRLMAAVQKYTRLMPGDSQKRMQCQWSAVAKELSRTDNQCWRRFQ
;
A
#
# COMPACT_ATOMS: atom_id res chain seq x y z
N MET A 1 1.15 10.84 -25.58
CA MET A 1 0.22 9.69 -25.66
C MET A 1 0.52 8.80 -24.47
N ALA A 2 -0.38 8.71 -23.48
CA ALA A 2 -0.16 7.90 -22.30
C ALA A 2 -0.28 6.42 -22.69
N ALA A 3 0.80 5.65 -22.53
CA ALA A 3 0.80 4.22 -22.76
C ALA A 3 -0.27 3.60 -21.83
N SER A 4 -1.35 3.11 -22.42
CA SER A 4 -2.45 2.54 -21.66
C SER A 4 -2.01 1.17 -21.16
N TRP A 5 -2.27 0.85 -19.89
CA TRP A 5 -1.99 -0.48 -19.31
C TRP A 5 -2.52 -1.64 -20.16
N ALA A 6 -3.54 -1.38 -20.98
CA ALA A 6 -4.07 -2.26 -22.01
C ALA A 6 -3.03 -2.72 -23.06
N ASP A 7 -2.11 -1.85 -23.49
CA ASP A 7 -1.07 -2.21 -24.46
C ASP A 7 0.04 -3.07 -23.84
N VAL A 8 0.29 -2.90 -22.53
CA VAL A 8 1.19 -3.76 -21.76
C VAL A 8 0.53 -5.12 -21.50
N ALA A 9 -0.78 -5.14 -21.23
CA ALA A 9 -1.56 -6.37 -21.06
C ALA A 9 -1.62 -7.21 -22.33
N ARG A 10 -1.69 -6.60 -23.52
CA ARG A 10 -1.60 -7.31 -24.81
C ARG A 10 -0.31 -8.12 -24.98
N GLN A 11 0.79 -7.71 -24.33
CA GLN A 11 2.07 -8.42 -24.38
C GLN A 11 2.16 -9.54 -23.33
N MET A 12 1.19 -9.63 -22.42
CA MET A 12 1.15 -10.64 -21.35
C MET A 12 -0.22 -11.35 -21.35
N PRO A 13 -0.43 -12.35 -22.21
CA PRO A 13 -1.74 -12.97 -22.43
C PRO A 13 -2.35 -13.68 -21.20
N MET A 14 -1.57 -13.93 -20.15
CA MET A 14 -2.06 -14.51 -18.89
C MET A 14 -2.20 -13.48 -17.75
N ARG A 15 -2.05 -12.19 -18.01
CA ARG A 15 -2.16 -11.13 -16.99
C ARG A 15 -3.14 -10.05 -17.42
N THR A 16 -4.08 -9.73 -16.54
CA THR A 16 -5.06 -8.66 -16.76
C THR A 16 -4.42 -7.29 -16.55
N ASP A 17 -4.94 -6.26 -17.22
CA ASP A 17 -4.52 -4.86 -17.05
C ASP A 17 -4.54 -4.41 -15.58
N VAL A 18 -5.53 -4.89 -14.81
CA VAL A 18 -5.64 -4.67 -13.36
C VAL A 18 -4.44 -5.26 -12.61
N GLN A 19 -4.03 -6.49 -12.92
CA GLN A 19 -2.89 -7.16 -12.27
C GLN A 19 -1.56 -6.48 -12.61
N ILE A 20 -1.43 -5.97 -13.84
CA ILE A 20 -0.23 -5.26 -14.29
C ILE A 20 -0.15 -3.90 -13.60
N ARG A 21 -1.26 -3.17 -13.53
CA ARG A 21 -1.36 -1.91 -12.80
C ARG A 21 -1.08 -2.09 -11.32
N GLU A 22 -1.67 -3.09 -10.69
CA GLU A 22 -1.38 -3.41 -9.27
C GLU A 22 0.10 -3.74 -9.07
N ARG A 23 0.69 -4.55 -9.95
CA ARG A 23 2.13 -4.85 -9.83
C ARG A 23 2.98 -3.60 -10.00
N TRP A 24 2.61 -2.71 -10.92
CA TRP A 24 3.32 -1.46 -11.09
C TRP A 24 3.20 -0.56 -9.87
N SER A 25 1.97 -0.25 -9.47
CA SER A 25 1.65 0.59 -8.33
C SER A 25 2.03 -0.01 -6.97
N ASN A 26 2.45 -1.26 -6.88
CA ASN A 26 2.94 -1.84 -5.62
C ASN A 26 4.44 -2.14 -5.61
N VAL A 27 5.09 -2.25 -6.78
CA VAL A 27 6.45 -2.82 -6.88
C VAL A 27 7.34 -2.11 -7.90
N LEU A 28 6.80 -1.53 -8.98
CA LEU A 28 7.64 -0.98 -10.07
C LEU A 28 7.59 0.55 -10.16
N ASP A 29 6.70 1.20 -9.42
CA ASP A 29 6.64 2.65 -9.42
C ASP A 29 7.88 3.22 -8.70
N PRO A 30 8.71 4.03 -9.38
CA PRO A 30 9.92 4.62 -8.77
C PRO A 30 9.61 5.63 -7.67
N SER A 31 8.37 6.12 -7.57
CA SER A 31 7.92 6.96 -6.44
C SER A 31 7.60 6.14 -5.18
N ILE A 32 7.56 4.80 -5.30
CA ILE A 32 7.31 3.90 -4.20
C ILE A 32 8.63 3.28 -3.78
N ALA A 33 8.97 3.47 -2.51
CA ALA A 33 10.11 2.80 -1.95
C ALA A 33 9.89 1.28 -2.01
N THR A 34 10.85 0.56 -2.59
CA THR A 34 10.89 -0.92 -2.70
C THR A 34 12.03 -1.55 -1.90
N HIS A 35 12.87 -0.71 -1.30
CA HIS A 35 13.90 -1.12 -0.37
C HIS A 35 13.28 -1.73 0.89
N PRO A 36 14.00 -2.61 1.60
CA PRO A 36 13.58 -3.11 2.90
C PRO A 36 13.22 -1.96 3.85
N TRP A 37 12.27 -2.23 4.76
CA TRP A 37 11.85 -1.26 5.77
C TRP A 37 13.03 -0.90 6.66
N ASP A 38 13.32 0.40 6.76
CA ASP A 38 14.29 0.87 7.74
C ASP A 38 13.66 0.99 9.13
N ALA A 39 14.48 0.95 10.18
CA ALA A 39 14.02 1.09 11.56
C ALA A 39 13.29 2.44 11.78
N GLU A 40 13.70 3.48 11.06
CA GLU A 40 13.07 4.80 11.14
C GLU A 40 11.75 4.87 10.37
N GLU A 41 11.60 4.14 9.26
CA GLU A 41 10.31 3.94 8.59
C GLU A 41 9.35 3.15 9.46
N ASP A 42 9.84 2.13 10.16
CA ASP A 42 9.04 1.28 11.06
C ASP A 42 8.50 2.09 12.25
N LYS A 43 9.32 2.97 12.84
CA LYS A 43 8.85 3.91 13.88
C LYS A 43 7.79 4.88 13.36
N ARG A 44 7.97 5.42 12.15
CA ARG A 44 6.97 6.31 11.51
C ARG A 44 5.68 5.56 11.22
N LEU A 45 5.78 4.32 10.74
CA LEU A 45 4.64 3.45 10.52
C LEU A 45 3.87 3.23 11.82
N MET A 46 4.54 2.83 12.89
CA MET A 46 3.91 2.63 14.20
C MET A 46 3.25 3.91 14.73
N ALA A 47 3.94 5.06 14.64
CA ALA A 47 3.41 6.35 15.08
C ALA A 47 2.17 6.76 14.27
N ALA A 48 2.21 6.61 12.95
CA ALA A 48 1.09 6.90 12.06
C ALA A 48 -0.07 5.94 12.30
N VAL A 49 0.19 4.64 12.45
CA VAL A 49 -0.83 3.64 12.80
C VAL A 49 -1.48 4.03 14.12
N GLN A 50 -0.73 4.37 15.16
CA GLN A 50 -1.30 4.77 16.45
C GLN A 50 -2.13 6.05 16.36
N LYS A 51 -1.70 7.01 15.52
CA LYS A 51 -2.41 8.28 15.26
C LYS A 51 -3.71 8.10 14.47
N TYR A 52 -3.70 7.22 13.47
CA TYR A 52 -4.81 6.98 12.55
C TYR A 52 -5.67 5.77 12.91
N THR A 53 -5.30 5.00 13.93
CA THR A 53 -6.12 3.94 14.50
C THR A 53 -7.17 4.59 15.39
N ARG A 54 -8.42 4.54 14.94
CA ARG A 54 -9.57 4.85 15.80
C ARG A 54 -10.03 3.56 16.45
N LEU A 55 -9.91 3.50 17.78
CA LEU A 55 -10.58 2.50 18.58
C LEU A 55 -12.03 2.97 18.77
N MET A 56 -12.96 2.38 18.04
CA MET A 56 -14.38 2.51 18.37
C MET A 56 -14.72 1.50 19.47
N PRO A 57 -15.25 1.93 20.63
CA PRO A 57 -15.77 1.00 21.62
C PRO A 57 -17.12 0.47 21.12
N GLY A 58 -17.17 -0.80 20.72
CA GLY A 58 -18.44 -1.50 20.42
C GLY A 58 -18.51 -2.30 19.13
N ASP A 59 -17.47 -2.30 18.29
CA ASP A 59 -17.50 -3.12 17.07
C ASP A 59 -17.11 -4.57 17.35
N SER A 60 -18.09 -5.46 17.21
CA SER A 60 -17.97 -6.92 17.35
C SER A 60 -17.06 -7.54 16.28
N GLN A 61 -16.76 -6.81 15.20
CA GLN A 61 -15.72 -7.18 14.25
C GLN A 61 -14.39 -6.58 14.69
N LYS A 62 -13.51 -7.41 15.25
CA LYS A 62 -12.07 -7.14 15.50
C LYS A 62 -11.30 -6.84 14.19
N ARG A 63 -11.68 -5.82 13.43
CA ARG A 63 -10.83 -5.22 12.40
C ARG A 63 -10.18 -4.01 13.03
N MET A 64 -8.86 -4.06 13.16
CA MET A 64 -8.10 -2.86 13.50
C MET A 64 -8.33 -1.84 12.38
N GLN A 65 -9.14 -0.82 12.66
CA GLN A 65 -9.52 0.20 11.68
C GLN A 65 -8.47 1.31 11.68
N CYS A 66 -7.30 0.96 11.17
CA CYS A 66 -6.26 1.89 10.79
C CYS A 66 -6.62 2.46 9.40
N GLN A 67 -6.58 3.79 9.27
CA GLN A 67 -6.71 4.42 7.95
C GLN A 67 -5.39 4.26 7.17
N TRP A 68 -5.18 3.08 6.57
CA TRP A 68 -3.95 2.78 5.82
C TRP A 68 -3.69 3.75 4.68
N SER A 69 -4.74 4.29 4.04
CA SER A 69 -4.61 5.32 3.01
C SER A 69 -4.06 6.65 3.56
N ALA A 70 -4.25 6.94 4.85
CA ALA A 70 -3.68 8.12 5.51
C ALA A 70 -2.25 7.82 5.99
N VAL A 71 -2.01 6.63 6.54
CA VAL A 71 -0.66 6.15 6.90
C VAL A 71 0.26 6.15 5.67
N ALA A 72 -0.20 5.59 4.55
CA ALA A 72 0.50 5.59 3.26
C ALA A 72 0.69 6.99 2.63
N LYS A 73 0.02 8.04 3.14
CA LYS A 73 0.32 9.42 2.74
C LYS A 73 1.46 10.03 3.54
N GLU A 74 1.61 9.62 4.81
CA GLU A 74 2.74 10.05 5.64
C GLU A 74 4.02 9.25 5.35
N LEU A 75 3.87 8.02 4.85
CA LEU A 75 4.98 7.20 4.37
C LEU A 75 5.11 7.27 2.85
N SER A 76 6.32 7.13 2.32
CA SER A 76 6.56 6.97 0.87
C SER A 76 6.28 5.54 0.38
N ARG A 77 5.24 4.90 0.93
CA ARG A 77 4.88 3.48 0.78
C ARG A 77 3.38 3.35 0.53
N THR A 78 2.94 2.24 -0.06
CA THR A 78 1.52 2.00 -0.29
C THR A 78 0.79 1.52 0.96
N ASP A 79 -0.53 1.68 0.96
CA ASP A 79 -1.45 1.16 1.98
C ASP A 79 -1.29 -0.36 2.16
N ASN A 80 -1.15 -1.11 1.06
CA ASN A 80 -0.88 -2.54 1.08
C ASN A 80 0.46 -2.90 1.73
N GLN A 81 1.52 -2.13 1.46
CA GLN A 81 2.83 -2.35 2.08
C GLN A 81 2.77 -2.11 3.59
N CYS A 82 2.13 -1.01 4.01
CA CYS A 82 1.95 -0.66 5.42
C CYS A 82 1.13 -1.72 6.16
N TRP A 83 0.03 -2.17 5.57
CA TRP A 83 -0.82 -3.22 6.15
C TRP A 83 -0.08 -4.56 6.25
N ARG A 84 0.64 -4.99 5.20
CA ARG A 84 1.42 -6.24 5.22
C ARG A 84 2.57 -6.23 6.22
N ARG A 85 3.16 -5.06 6.49
CA ARG A 85 4.22 -4.91 7.47
C ARG A 85 3.69 -5.01 8.90
N PHE A 86 2.46 -4.57 9.12
CA PHE A 86 1.82 -4.53 10.43
C PHE A 86 1.04 -5.82 10.79
N GLN A 87 0.58 -6.60 9.80
CA GLN A 87 -0.11 -7.88 10.00
C GLN A 87 0.79 -8.92 10.68
#